data_AF-A0A9P1MUS1-F1
#
_entry.id   AF-A0A9P1MUS1-F1
#
_cell.length_a   1.000
_cell.length_b   1.000
_cell.length_c   1.000
_cell.angle_alpha   90.00
_cell.angle_beta   90.00
_cell.angle_gamma   90.00
#
_symmetry.space_group_name_H-M   'P 1'
#
loop_
_entity.id
_entity.type
_entity.pdbx_description
1 polymer ?
#
loop_
_entity_poly.entity_id
_entity_poly.type
_entity_poly.pdbx_seq_one_letter_code
_entity_poly.pdbx_strand_id
1 'polypeptide(L)'
;MSLPRGEEEIETIGNVSYPEVEPAAGNLIFDASFESGNLGRADKISQSEYDLFIRPDTLGEKYRVWFYFETKNATENQRVIFNIVNFSKQRTLFEMGIAAPVVKSAENNNWTRIPSRHIYYYRSTQHSDRWILSFAFIFESPDPVQFAYCIPYTYGYMQKWLGELEARKYTFFSRDLLAMSVQKRRLDLLTIDGSTDPLTNSGAKKMIFLTARIHPGETPSSHVMHGIIEFLVSKDERAQKLRKVYCFKLIPMLNPDGVYHGNYRCSLVGHDLNRMWRQPSEWAHPTIFAVKNLLQQYDANPMANPVIYIDLHAHSQKPNCFLYGNVSANSGDRQLWLPQLLSEIAEDYSLEFTQFNTDVEKAGTGRRTMGELLGCLCYTMEVSFFSYRHLDSATGVQHCTAYLQYKYESLGESICKALLNFYEADCGIREIRPTRSFRSFLSNRAQKSLKQARQMIKTVKNISIDRS
;
A
#
# COMPACT_ATOMS: atom_id res chain seq x y z
N MET A 1 -18.95 -55.23 3.16
CA MET A 1 -18.01 -54.20 3.64
C MET A 1 -18.39 -52.89 2.95
N SER A 2 -19.11 -52.05 3.66
CA SER A 2 -19.58 -50.73 3.22
C SER A 2 -18.46 -49.71 3.41
N LEU A 3 -18.04 -49.06 2.34
CA LEU A 3 -17.12 -47.92 2.37
C LEU A 3 -17.83 -46.71 3.01
N PRO A 4 -17.16 -45.91 3.87
CA PRO A 4 -17.77 -44.71 4.42
C PRO A 4 -17.86 -43.64 3.33
N ARG A 5 -19.02 -42.99 3.25
CA ARG A 5 -19.18 -41.73 2.52
C ARG A 5 -18.40 -40.67 3.30
N GLY A 6 -17.36 -40.11 2.68
CA GLY A 6 -16.73 -38.89 3.18
C GLY A 6 -17.69 -37.73 2.96
N GLU A 7 -18.10 -37.09 4.04
CA GLU A 7 -18.72 -35.78 4.00
C GLU A 7 -17.64 -34.78 3.53
N GLU A 8 -17.91 -34.09 2.43
CA GLU A 8 -17.10 -32.95 2.00
C GLU A 8 -17.30 -31.81 3.01
N GLU A 9 -16.32 -31.58 3.87
CA GLU A 9 -16.19 -30.32 4.60
C GLU A 9 -15.92 -29.21 3.59
N ILE A 10 -16.97 -28.46 3.25
CA ILE A 10 -16.83 -27.16 2.59
C ILE A 10 -16.19 -26.22 3.63
N GLU A 11 -14.88 -25.95 3.49
CA GLU A 11 -14.18 -24.94 4.28
C GLU A 11 -14.84 -23.57 4.08
N THR A 12 -15.76 -23.21 4.97
CA THR A 12 -16.36 -21.87 5.04
C THR A 12 -15.32 -20.89 5.56
N ILE A 13 -14.91 -19.97 4.69
CA ILE A 13 -13.98 -18.88 5.02
C ILE A 13 -14.72 -17.86 5.89
N GLY A 14 -14.39 -17.84 7.18
CA GLY A 14 -14.95 -16.93 8.17
C GLY A 14 -16.17 -17.53 8.83
N ASN A 15 -16.10 -17.77 10.14
CA ASN A 15 -17.28 -17.93 10.98
C ASN A 15 -16.88 -17.56 12.40
N VAL A 16 -17.41 -16.45 12.89
CA VAL A 16 -17.73 -16.32 14.31
C VAL A 16 -18.88 -17.30 14.53
N SER A 17 -18.71 -18.29 15.41
CA SER A 17 -19.73 -19.32 15.66
C SER A 17 -21.04 -18.66 16.12
N TYR A 18 -22.14 -18.90 15.39
CA TYR A 18 -23.46 -18.41 15.77
C TYR A 18 -24.17 -19.40 16.71
N PRO A 19 -24.77 -18.95 17.82
CA PRO A 19 -25.60 -19.82 18.66
C PRO A 19 -26.88 -20.24 17.94
N GLU A 20 -27.42 -21.42 18.27
CA GLU A 20 -28.71 -21.94 17.73
C GLU A 20 -29.94 -21.09 18.12
N VAL A 21 -29.78 -20.15 19.05
CA VAL A 21 -30.83 -19.24 19.53
C VAL A 21 -30.45 -17.82 19.18
N GLU A 22 -31.39 -17.03 18.65
CA GLU A 22 -31.16 -15.61 18.38
C GLU A 22 -30.73 -14.89 19.67
N PRO A 23 -29.59 -14.18 19.64
CA PRO A 23 -29.08 -13.53 20.83
C PRO A 23 -29.95 -12.32 21.20
N ALA A 24 -30.26 -12.18 22.49
CA ALA A 24 -31.04 -11.04 23.00
C ALA A 24 -30.44 -9.69 22.56
N ALA A 25 -31.30 -8.69 22.34
CA ALA A 25 -30.88 -7.35 21.92
C ALA A 25 -29.76 -6.79 22.81
N GLY A 26 -28.73 -6.21 22.19
CA GLY A 26 -27.52 -5.72 22.85
C GLY A 26 -26.40 -6.76 22.93
N ASN A 27 -26.68 -8.03 22.65
CA ASN A 27 -25.64 -9.03 22.41
C ASN A 27 -25.20 -8.93 20.95
N LEU A 28 -24.06 -8.29 20.72
CA LEU A 28 -23.57 -8.02 19.38
C LEU A 28 -23.33 -9.32 18.62
N ILE A 29 -23.80 -9.33 17.37
CA ILE A 29 -23.52 -10.39 16.40
C ILE A 29 -22.40 -9.88 15.49
N PHE A 30 -21.35 -10.67 15.34
CA PHE A 30 -20.20 -10.32 14.50
C PHE A 30 -20.24 -11.09 13.19
N ASP A 31 -19.91 -10.41 12.10
CA ASP A 31 -19.79 -10.99 10.77
C ASP A 31 -18.51 -10.51 10.09
N ALA A 32 -17.80 -11.43 9.45
CA ALA A 32 -16.64 -11.13 8.61
C ALA A 32 -16.62 -12.04 7.37
N SER A 33 -17.75 -12.65 7.02
CA SER A 33 -17.92 -13.62 5.94
C SER A 33 -18.25 -12.92 4.62
N PHE A 34 -17.43 -11.94 4.28
CA PHE A 34 -17.53 -11.14 3.07
C PHE A 34 -16.13 -10.80 2.54
N GLU A 35 -16.08 -10.24 1.33
CA GLU A 35 -14.81 -9.93 0.67
C GLU A 35 -13.92 -9.02 1.53
N SER A 36 -12.64 -9.40 1.70
CA SER A 36 -11.67 -8.73 2.58
C SER A 36 -12.02 -8.75 4.07
N GLY A 37 -13.10 -9.41 4.47
CA GLY A 37 -13.48 -9.61 5.86
C GLY A 37 -12.43 -10.42 6.62
N ASN A 38 -12.11 -9.97 7.84
CA ASN A 38 -11.21 -10.69 8.74
C ASN A 38 -11.59 -10.40 10.20
N LEU A 39 -12.19 -11.41 10.81
CA LEU A 39 -12.30 -11.62 12.25
C LEU A 39 -12.42 -13.12 12.47
N GLY A 40 -11.61 -13.68 13.38
CA GLY A 40 -11.58 -15.13 13.63
C GLY A 40 -12.46 -15.57 14.79
N ARG A 41 -12.57 -14.74 15.84
CA ARG A 41 -13.39 -15.03 17.02
C ARG A 41 -13.72 -13.73 17.76
N ALA A 42 -14.88 -13.70 18.43
CA ALA A 42 -15.27 -12.65 19.35
C ALA A 42 -15.77 -13.29 20.65
N ASP A 43 -15.09 -13.02 21.76
CA ASP A 43 -15.42 -13.53 23.08
C ASP A 43 -16.11 -12.40 23.87
N LYS A 44 -17.33 -12.65 24.35
CA LYS A 44 -18.06 -11.67 25.18
C LYS A 44 -17.52 -11.69 26.60
N ILE A 45 -16.93 -10.58 27.04
CA ILE A 45 -16.37 -10.43 28.39
C ILE A 45 -17.42 -9.88 29.36
N SER A 46 -18.20 -8.89 28.92
CA SER A 46 -19.31 -8.30 29.68
C SER A 46 -20.43 -7.83 28.74
N GLN A 47 -21.45 -7.14 29.26
CA GLN A 47 -22.49 -6.53 28.41
C GLN A 47 -21.94 -5.43 27.50
N SER A 48 -20.80 -4.83 27.84
CA SER A 48 -20.20 -3.68 27.15
C SER A 48 -18.76 -3.94 26.70
N GLU A 49 -18.30 -5.19 26.68
CA GLU A 49 -16.89 -5.50 26.38
C GLU A 49 -16.75 -6.83 25.63
N TYR A 50 -15.94 -6.81 24.57
CA TYR A 50 -15.64 -7.96 23.74
C TYR A 50 -14.15 -8.05 23.44
N ASP A 51 -13.61 -9.26 23.61
CA ASP A 51 -12.27 -9.62 23.15
C ASP A 51 -12.35 -10.19 21.73
N LEU A 52 -11.63 -9.54 20.81
CA LEU A 52 -11.63 -9.83 19.39
C LEU A 52 -10.30 -10.46 18.96
N PHE A 53 -10.39 -11.53 18.18
CA PHE A 53 -9.24 -12.28 17.69
C PHE A 53 -9.18 -12.22 16.17
N ILE A 54 -8.11 -11.63 15.65
CA ILE A 54 -7.82 -11.56 14.21
C ILE A 54 -7.40 -12.95 13.69
N ARG A 55 -7.95 -13.38 12.56
CA ARG A 55 -7.50 -14.58 11.85
C ARG A 55 -6.11 -14.32 11.27
N PRO A 56 -5.14 -15.25 11.38
CA PRO A 56 -3.85 -15.03 10.74
C PRO A 56 -4.02 -14.97 9.22
N ASP A 57 -3.06 -14.38 8.53
CA ASP A 57 -2.97 -14.51 7.08
C ASP A 57 -3.01 -15.98 6.66
N THR A 58 -3.62 -16.28 5.51
CA THR A 58 -3.62 -17.64 4.94
C THR A 58 -2.19 -18.17 4.83
N LEU A 59 -1.93 -19.32 5.48
CA LEU A 59 -0.60 -19.94 5.58
C LEU A 59 0.50 -18.99 6.14
N GLY A 60 0.10 -17.94 6.86
CA GLY A 60 0.96 -16.88 7.39
C GLY A 60 0.68 -16.62 8.87
N GLU A 61 0.85 -17.64 9.72
CA GLU A 61 0.44 -17.68 11.13
C GLU A 61 0.89 -16.48 12.00
N LYS A 62 1.98 -15.82 11.60
CA LYS A 62 2.60 -14.70 12.32
C LYS A 62 1.90 -13.36 12.08
N TYR A 63 1.13 -13.22 11.00
CA TYR A 63 0.56 -11.94 10.59
C TYR A 63 -0.90 -11.83 11.04
N ARG A 64 -1.12 -10.97 12.04
CA ARG A 64 -2.44 -10.65 12.63
C ARG A 64 -2.53 -9.14 12.81
N VAL A 65 -2.99 -8.44 11.77
CA VAL A 65 -3.00 -6.97 11.75
C VAL A 65 -4.29 -6.46 11.12
N TRP A 66 -4.60 -6.91 9.91
CA TRP A 66 -5.82 -6.53 9.21
C TRP A 66 -7.04 -7.14 9.92
N PHE A 67 -8.01 -6.30 10.23
CA PHE A 67 -9.35 -6.71 10.60
C PHE A 67 -10.36 -5.92 9.78
N TYR A 68 -11.46 -6.55 9.43
CA TYR A 68 -12.61 -5.94 8.81
C TYR A 68 -13.84 -6.79 9.14
N PHE A 69 -14.76 -6.25 9.92
CA PHE A 69 -15.95 -6.96 10.38
C PHE A 69 -17.14 -6.02 10.50
N GLU A 70 -18.33 -6.60 10.54
CA GLU A 70 -19.60 -5.96 10.79
C GLU A 70 -20.16 -6.42 12.12
N THR A 71 -20.84 -5.52 12.83
CA THR A 71 -21.60 -5.82 14.04
C THR A 71 -23.08 -5.52 13.82
N LYS A 72 -23.95 -6.38 14.33
CA LYS A 72 -25.41 -6.22 14.35
C LYS A 72 -25.96 -6.42 15.76
N ASN A 73 -27.26 -6.23 15.92
CA ASN A 73 -27.99 -6.51 17.17
C ASN A 73 -27.58 -5.60 18.35
N ALA A 74 -27.10 -4.40 18.04
CA ALA A 74 -26.86 -3.37 19.05
C ALA A 74 -28.19 -2.79 19.56
N THR A 75 -28.19 -2.22 20.76
CA THR A 75 -29.28 -1.34 21.21
C THR A 75 -28.91 0.13 21.03
N GLU A 76 -29.92 0.99 20.98
CA GLU A 76 -29.72 2.44 20.92
C GLU A 76 -28.86 2.93 22.11
N ASN A 77 -27.90 3.81 21.83
CA ASN A 77 -26.94 4.36 22.78
C ASN A 77 -26.07 3.33 23.50
N GLN A 78 -25.98 2.08 23.00
CA GLN A 78 -25.15 1.05 23.59
C GLN A 78 -23.67 1.43 23.50
N ARG A 79 -22.97 1.35 24.63
CA ARG A 79 -21.53 1.61 24.69
C ARG A 79 -20.79 0.30 24.77
N VAL A 80 -19.81 0.12 23.89
CA VAL A 80 -19.01 -1.10 23.81
C VAL A 80 -17.53 -0.77 23.67
N ILE A 81 -16.71 -1.54 24.37
CA ILE A 81 -15.25 -1.58 24.19
C ILE A 81 -14.91 -2.86 23.43
N PHE A 82 -14.19 -2.70 22.32
CA PHE A 82 -13.62 -3.82 21.57
C PHE A 82 -12.13 -3.90 21.85
N ASN A 83 -11.64 -5.07 22.28
CA ASN A 83 -10.23 -5.33 22.54
C ASN A 83 -9.67 -6.26 21.47
N ILE A 84 -8.78 -5.78 20.59
CA ILE A 84 -8.02 -6.66 19.70
C ILE A 84 -6.85 -7.28 20.50
N VAL A 85 -6.98 -8.54 20.90
CA VAL A 85 -6.07 -9.16 21.90
C VAL A 85 -4.91 -9.97 21.32
N ASN A 86 -4.91 -10.22 20.01
CA ASN A 86 -3.88 -10.98 19.30
C ASN A 86 -3.19 -10.18 18.19
N PHE A 87 -3.13 -8.86 18.34
CA PHE A 87 -2.49 -7.95 17.39
C PHE A 87 -0.97 -8.18 17.34
N SER A 88 -0.45 -8.54 16.17
CA SER A 88 0.95 -8.97 15.99
C SER A 88 1.96 -7.83 15.82
N LYS A 89 1.49 -6.59 15.63
CA LYS A 89 2.34 -5.44 15.30
C LYS A 89 2.66 -4.65 16.57
N GLN A 90 3.88 -4.79 17.08
CA GLN A 90 4.31 -4.08 18.31
C GLN A 90 4.45 -2.57 18.09
N ARG A 91 5.36 -2.16 17.19
CA ARG A 91 5.60 -0.74 16.88
C ARG A 91 4.58 -0.23 15.88
N THR A 92 3.78 0.74 16.29
CA THR A 92 2.76 1.38 15.46
C THR A 92 2.53 2.83 15.88
N LEU A 93 1.83 3.58 15.04
CA LEU A 93 1.36 4.93 15.37
C LEU A 93 0.29 4.97 16.48
N PHE A 94 -0.27 3.83 16.89
CA PHE A 94 -1.19 3.77 18.03
C PHE A 94 -0.49 4.15 19.34
N GLU A 95 0.78 3.76 19.50
CA GLU A 95 1.62 4.17 20.66
C GLU A 95 1.80 5.69 20.76
N MET A 96 1.66 6.41 19.64
CA MET A 96 1.81 7.86 19.57
C MET A 96 0.48 8.61 19.64
N GLY A 97 -0.66 7.92 19.78
CA GLY A 97 -1.99 8.53 19.83
C GLY A 97 -2.44 9.20 18.51
N ILE A 98 -1.75 8.94 17.39
CA ILE A 98 -2.03 9.53 16.07
C ILE A 98 -2.53 8.48 15.07
N ALA A 99 -3.08 7.38 15.57
CA ALA A 99 -3.68 6.32 14.77
C ALA A 99 -5.05 5.92 15.28
N ALA A 100 -5.94 5.59 14.34
CA ALA A 100 -7.29 5.13 14.63
C ALA A 100 -7.78 4.19 13.52
N PRO A 101 -8.51 3.10 13.88
CA PRO A 101 -9.30 2.34 12.93
C PRO A 101 -10.39 3.20 12.28
N VAL A 102 -11.08 2.63 11.30
CA VAL A 102 -12.21 3.27 10.63
C VAL A 102 -13.53 2.57 10.96
N VAL A 103 -14.60 3.34 10.91
CA VAL A 103 -15.97 2.91 11.11
C VAL A 103 -16.86 3.42 9.99
N LYS A 104 -17.87 2.64 9.64
CA LYS A 104 -18.95 3.01 8.72
C LYS A 104 -20.27 2.54 9.30
N SER A 105 -21.21 3.47 9.51
CA SER A 105 -22.55 3.20 10.02
C SER A 105 -23.59 3.27 8.89
N ALA A 106 -24.82 2.82 9.15
CA ALA A 106 -25.91 2.97 8.18
C ALA A 106 -26.26 4.43 7.90
N GLU A 107 -26.17 5.30 8.92
CA GLU A 107 -26.44 6.74 8.80
C GLU A 107 -25.37 7.47 7.97
N ASN A 108 -24.11 7.04 8.08
CA ASN A 108 -22.99 7.61 7.33
C ASN A 108 -22.35 6.54 6.43
N ASN A 109 -22.75 6.55 5.16
CA ASN A 109 -22.26 5.62 4.17
C ASN A 109 -20.75 5.80 3.84
N ASN A 110 -20.09 6.82 4.39
CA ASN A 110 -18.66 7.05 4.25
C ASN A 110 -17.86 6.50 5.44
N TRP A 111 -16.67 5.99 5.15
CA TRP A 111 -15.71 5.60 6.18
C TRP A 111 -15.16 6.82 6.91
N THR A 112 -15.25 6.80 8.24
CA THR A 112 -14.67 7.83 9.12
C THR A 112 -13.72 7.19 10.12
N ARG A 113 -12.81 7.97 10.68
CA ARG A 113 -11.89 7.49 11.71
C ARG A 113 -12.57 7.54 13.08
N ILE A 114 -12.40 6.49 13.87
CA ILE A 114 -12.80 6.52 15.28
C ILE A 114 -11.99 7.63 15.97
N PRO A 115 -12.60 8.49 16.80
CA PRO A 115 -11.87 9.56 17.48
C PRO A 115 -10.68 9.01 18.28
N SER A 116 -9.49 9.60 18.11
CA SER A 116 -8.26 9.11 18.78
C SER A 116 -8.38 9.03 20.31
N ARG A 117 -9.23 9.88 20.91
CA ARG A 117 -9.52 9.86 22.36
C ARG A 117 -10.24 8.58 22.83
N HIS A 118 -10.78 7.78 21.91
CA HIS A 118 -11.41 6.50 22.19
C HIS A 118 -10.50 5.32 21.86
N ILE A 119 -9.26 5.56 21.44
CA ILE A 119 -8.30 4.53 21.07
C ILE A 119 -7.26 4.37 22.18
N TYR A 120 -7.04 3.12 22.57
CA TYR A 120 -6.07 2.75 23.60
C TYR A 120 -5.17 1.65 23.07
N TYR A 121 -3.87 1.78 23.30
CA TYR A 121 -2.89 0.77 22.90
C TYR A 121 -1.89 0.54 24.03
N TYR A 122 -1.95 -0.63 24.65
CA TYR A 122 -1.28 -0.91 25.92
C TYR A 122 -0.91 -2.39 26.07
N ARG A 123 -0.05 -2.71 27.05
CA ARG A 123 0.23 -4.10 27.44
C ARG A 123 -0.70 -4.54 28.55
N SER A 124 -1.27 -5.74 28.43
CA SER A 124 -2.20 -6.29 29.42
C SER A 124 -1.68 -7.58 30.02
N THR A 125 -1.54 -7.61 31.35
CA THR A 125 -1.16 -8.83 32.10
C THR A 125 -2.24 -9.91 32.03
N GLN A 126 -3.51 -9.52 31.91
CA GLN A 126 -4.64 -10.44 31.77
C GLN A 126 -4.61 -11.20 30.43
N HIS A 127 -3.97 -10.64 29.41
CA HIS A 127 -3.80 -11.28 28.09
C HIS A 127 -2.35 -11.74 27.84
N SER A 128 -1.72 -12.33 28.87
CA SER A 128 -0.35 -12.86 28.77
C SER A 128 0.69 -11.81 28.35
N ASP A 129 0.55 -10.58 28.86
CA ASP A 129 1.46 -9.44 28.62
C ASP A 129 1.55 -9.05 27.13
N ARG A 130 0.50 -9.33 26.35
CA ARG A 130 0.40 -8.95 24.93
C ARG A 130 0.00 -7.48 24.78
N TRP A 131 0.34 -6.92 23.61
CA TRP A 131 -0.18 -5.63 23.19
C TRP A 131 -1.64 -5.75 22.76
N ILE A 132 -2.48 -4.87 23.29
CA ILE A 132 -3.91 -4.81 23.06
C ILE A 132 -4.24 -3.48 22.39
N LEU A 133 -4.97 -3.54 21.28
CA LEU A 133 -5.58 -2.36 20.66
C LEU A 133 -7.06 -2.34 21.07
N SER A 134 -7.43 -1.41 21.93
CA SER A 134 -8.82 -1.23 22.35
C SER A 134 -9.44 0.01 21.75
N PHE A 135 -10.70 -0.06 21.36
CA PHE A 135 -11.46 1.11 20.94
C PHE A 135 -12.88 1.11 21.52
N ALA A 136 -13.26 2.26 22.08
CA ALA A 136 -14.60 2.49 22.59
C ALA A 136 -15.51 3.05 21.48
N PHE A 137 -16.72 2.50 21.38
CA PHE A 137 -17.71 2.91 20.40
C PHE A 137 -19.10 3.04 21.04
N ILE A 138 -19.89 3.98 20.52
CA ILE A 138 -21.28 4.21 20.93
C ILE A 138 -22.15 3.93 19.72
N PHE A 139 -23.03 2.95 19.84
CA PHE A 139 -24.03 2.63 18.83
C PHE A 139 -25.18 3.62 18.93
N GLU A 140 -25.36 4.46 17.91
CA GLU A 140 -26.43 5.45 17.87
C GLU A 140 -27.78 4.81 17.53
N SER A 141 -27.78 3.72 16.75
CA SER A 141 -28.97 2.94 16.39
C SER A 141 -28.68 1.43 16.41
N PRO A 142 -29.72 0.56 16.29
CA PRO A 142 -29.57 -0.88 16.12
C PRO A 142 -28.99 -1.32 14.76
N ASP A 143 -28.77 -0.37 13.84
CA ASP A 143 -28.33 -0.68 12.48
C ASP A 143 -26.93 -1.30 12.44
N PRO A 144 -26.61 -2.08 11.39
CA PRO A 144 -25.28 -2.65 11.23
C PRO A 144 -24.19 -1.57 11.15
N VAL A 145 -23.07 -1.85 11.83
CA VAL A 145 -21.88 -0.98 11.83
C VAL A 145 -20.67 -1.80 11.42
N GLN A 146 -19.87 -1.27 10.49
CA GLN A 146 -18.66 -1.91 10.01
C GLN A 146 -17.42 -1.25 10.61
N PHE A 147 -16.44 -2.06 10.98
CA PHE A 147 -15.15 -1.64 11.52
C PHE A 147 -14.01 -2.24 10.72
N ALA A 148 -12.98 -1.45 10.42
CA ALA A 148 -11.80 -1.95 9.74
C ALA A 148 -10.51 -1.28 10.22
N TYR A 149 -9.38 -1.98 10.04
CA TYR A 149 -8.06 -1.45 10.38
C TYR A 149 -7.73 -0.15 9.63
N CYS A 150 -8.14 -0.07 8.36
CA CYS A 150 -8.05 1.12 7.51
C CYS A 150 -9.18 1.04 6.46
N ILE A 151 -9.44 2.13 5.75
CA ILE A 151 -10.51 2.23 4.73
C ILE A 151 -10.38 1.08 3.73
N PRO A 152 -11.33 0.12 3.71
CA PRO A 152 -11.27 -1.02 2.80
C PRO A 152 -11.27 -0.60 1.33
N TYR A 153 -10.65 -1.42 0.50
CA TYR A 153 -10.68 -1.33 -0.96
C TYR A 153 -10.65 -2.76 -1.50
N THR A 154 -11.81 -3.30 -1.85
CA THR A 154 -11.95 -4.72 -2.19
C THR A 154 -11.59 -4.99 -3.65
N TYR A 155 -11.32 -6.26 -3.98
CA TYR A 155 -11.03 -6.64 -5.37
C TYR A 155 -12.28 -6.49 -6.25
N GLY A 156 -13.46 -6.91 -5.77
CA GLY A 156 -14.74 -6.74 -6.45
C GLY A 156 -15.09 -5.29 -6.74
N TYR A 157 -14.89 -4.39 -5.77
CA TYR A 157 -15.03 -2.95 -5.97
C TYR A 157 -14.13 -2.45 -7.11
N MET A 158 -12.85 -2.81 -7.09
CA MET A 158 -11.90 -2.44 -8.13
C MET A 158 -12.31 -2.94 -9.51
N GLN A 159 -12.68 -4.21 -9.63
CA GLN A 159 -13.06 -4.83 -10.90
C GLN A 159 -14.30 -4.16 -11.49
N LYS A 160 -15.30 -3.85 -10.66
CA LYS A 160 -16.51 -3.14 -11.05
C LYS A 160 -16.17 -1.74 -11.58
N TRP A 161 -15.44 -0.95 -10.79
CA TRP A 161 -15.04 0.41 -11.17
C TRP A 161 -14.19 0.44 -12.44
N LEU A 162 -13.22 -0.48 -12.60
CA LEU A 162 -12.43 -0.58 -13.83
C LEU A 162 -13.28 -0.99 -15.03
N GLY A 163 -14.33 -1.80 -14.84
CA GLY A 163 -15.28 -2.16 -15.89
C GLY A 163 -16.13 -0.96 -16.33
N GLU A 164 -16.58 -0.14 -15.37
CA GLU A 164 -17.27 1.13 -15.64
C GLU A 164 -16.35 2.12 -16.38
N LEU A 165 -15.06 2.17 -16.02
CA LEU A 165 -14.07 3.01 -16.69
C LEU A 165 -13.80 2.54 -18.13
N GLU A 166 -13.62 1.24 -18.34
CA GLU A 166 -13.45 0.63 -19.67
C GLU A 166 -14.66 0.89 -20.57
N ALA A 167 -15.88 0.83 -20.03
CA ALA A 167 -17.12 1.12 -20.75
C ALA A 167 -17.20 2.56 -21.27
N ARG A 168 -16.39 3.50 -20.76
CA ARG A 168 -16.29 4.87 -21.28
C ARG A 168 -15.58 4.94 -22.64
N LYS A 169 -14.89 3.88 -23.06
CA LYS A 169 -14.24 3.74 -24.38
C LYS A 169 -13.32 4.91 -24.74
N TYR A 170 -12.53 5.38 -23.78
CA TYR A 170 -11.51 6.37 -24.07
C TYR A 170 -10.46 5.80 -25.02
N THR A 171 -10.14 6.53 -26.09
CA THR A 171 -9.15 6.09 -27.10
C THR A 171 -7.73 5.95 -26.55
N PHE A 172 -7.45 6.58 -25.41
CA PHE A 172 -6.16 6.59 -24.74
C PHE A 172 -6.08 5.61 -23.54
N PHE A 173 -7.09 4.75 -23.35
CA PHE A 173 -7.15 3.81 -22.23
C PHE A 173 -7.36 2.38 -22.74
N SER A 174 -6.55 1.43 -22.27
CA SER A 174 -6.79 -0.01 -22.42
C SER A 174 -6.70 -0.72 -21.08
N ARG A 175 -7.42 -1.84 -20.98
CA ARG A 175 -7.46 -2.71 -19.81
C ARG A 175 -7.23 -4.16 -20.23
N ASP A 176 -6.01 -4.64 -20.01
CA ASP A 176 -5.55 -5.94 -20.49
C ASP A 176 -5.44 -6.97 -19.34
N LEU A 177 -5.73 -8.25 -19.66
CA LEU A 177 -5.51 -9.36 -18.72
C LEU A 177 -4.02 -9.70 -18.77
N LEU A 178 -3.25 -9.26 -17.77
CA LEU A 178 -1.83 -9.55 -17.73
C LEU A 178 -1.55 -10.98 -17.31
N ALA A 179 -2.25 -11.44 -16.27
CA ALA A 179 -2.10 -12.77 -15.71
C ALA A 179 -3.32 -13.14 -14.87
N MET A 180 -3.32 -14.38 -14.40
CA MET A 180 -4.27 -14.86 -13.40
C MET A 180 -3.53 -15.18 -12.10
N SER A 181 -4.14 -14.88 -10.96
CA SER A 181 -3.65 -15.29 -9.66
C SER A 181 -3.77 -16.81 -9.46
N VAL A 182 -3.35 -17.30 -8.29
CA VAL A 182 -3.44 -18.74 -7.95
C VAL A 182 -4.90 -19.20 -7.98
N GLN A 183 -5.82 -18.40 -7.44
CA GLN A 183 -7.28 -18.65 -7.50
C GLN A 183 -7.97 -18.07 -8.73
N LYS A 184 -7.21 -17.84 -9.81
CA LYS A 184 -7.76 -17.41 -11.11
C LYS A 184 -8.49 -16.06 -11.07
N ARG A 185 -8.11 -15.17 -10.16
CA ARG A 185 -8.51 -13.76 -10.20
C ARG A 185 -7.65 -13.03 -11.23
N ARG A 186 -8.30 -12.16 -12.02
CA ARG A 186 -7.65 -11.35 -13.03
C ARG A 186 -6.65 -10.37 -12.41
N LEU A 187 -5.44 -10.36 -12.95
CA LEU A 187 -4.46 -9.31 -12.77
C LEU A 187 -4.58 -8.32 -13.94
N ASP A 188 -5.04 -7.12 -13.64
CA ASP A 188 -5.20 -6.05 -14.64
C ASP A 188 -3.88 -5.34 -14.93
N LEU A 189 -3.62 -5.13 -16.22
CA LEU A 189 -2.71 -4.10 -16.72
C LEU A 189 -3.54 -2.99 -17.36
N LEU A 190 -3.42 -1.77 -16.84
CA LEU A 190 -4.02 -0.59 -17.46
C LEU A 190 -2.95 0.14 -18.25
N THR A 191 -3.29 0.50 -19.48
CA THR A 191 -2.46 1.37 -20.32
C THR A 191 -3.16 2.71 -20.46
N ILE A 192 -2.48 3.80 -20.08
CA ILE A 192 -2.95 5.17 -20.34
C ILE A 192 -1.94 5.89 -21.21
N ASP A 193 -2.32 6.18 -22.44
CA ASP A 193 -1.44 6.64 -23.50
C ASP A 193 -2.21 7.46 -24.56
N GLY A 194 -1.80 8.71 -24.80
CA GLY A 194 -2.45 9.61 -25.77
C GLY A 194 -2.08 9.40 -27.24
N SER A 195 -1.16 8.51 -27.57
CA SER A 195 -0.76 8.17 -28.95
C SER A 195 -0.88 6.67 -29.23
N THR A 196 0.06 5.85 -28.74
CA THR A 196 0.19 4.40 -29.04
C THR A 196 1.16 3.68 -28.10
N ASP A 197 0.86 2.43 -27.72
CA ASP A 197 1.73 1.57 -26.89
C ASP A 197 3.01 1.10 -27.64
N PRO A 198 4.22 1.27 -27.06
CA PRO A 198 5.49 0.85 -27.66
C PRO A 198 5.67 -0.64 -27.98
N LEU A 199 4.93 -1.55 -27.32
CA LEU A 199 4.97 -2.98 -27.69
C LEU A 199 4.20 -3.28 -28.97
N THR A 200 3.28 -2.40 -29.38
CA THR A 200 2.40 -2.62 -30.52
C THR A 200 2.63 -1.64 -31.68
N ASN A 201 3.41 -0.56 -31.49
CA ASN A 201 3.57 0.53 -32.44
C ASN A 201 4.98 1.17 -32.43
N SER A 202 5.26 2.05 -33.41
CA SER A 202 6.58 2.67 -33.63
C SER A 202 6.74 4.06 -33.00
N GLY A 203 7.71 4.21 -32.09
CA GLY A 203 8.23 5.50 -31.59
C GLY A 203 8.80 5.37 -30.18
N ALA A 204 10.04 5.82 -29.93
CA ALA A 204 10.66 5.70 -28.60
C ALA A 204 9.87 6.51 -27.56
N LYS A 205 9.12 5.85 -26.67
CA LYS A 205 8.22 6.52 -25.73
C LYS A 205 8.68 6.38 -24.29
N LYS A 206 8.68 7.50 -23.56
CA LYS A 206 8.95 7.52 -22.12
C LYS A 206 7.85 6.77 -21.38
N MET A 207 8.22 5.87 -20.48
CA MET A 207 7.29 5.00 -19.77
C MET A 207 7.34 5.21 -18.26
N ILE A 208 6.17 5.16 -17.64
CA ILE A 208 6.00 5.19 -16.18
C ILE A 208 5.28 3.91 -15.77
N PHE A 209 5.94 3.11 -14.92
CA PHE A 209 5.38 1.90 -14.35
C PHE A 209 4.94 2.14 -12.92
N LEU A 210 3.69 1.81 -12.61
CA LEU A 210 3.15 1.93 -11.26
C LEU A 210 2.51 0.60 -10.86
N THR A 211 2.91 0.08 -9.72
CA THR A 211 2.31 -1.11 -9.13
C THR A 211 1.79 -0.77 -7.75
N ALA A 212 0.72 -1.45 -7.33
CA ALA A 212 0.19 -1.27 -6.01
C ALA A 212 -0.21 -2.60 -5.39
N ARG A 213 -0.33 -2.55 -4.06
CA ARG A 213 -1.15 -3.48 -3.30
C ARG A 213 -0.66 -4.94 -3.39
N ILE A 214 0.66 -5.09 -3.32
CA ILE A 214 1.33 -6.38 -3.16
C ILE A 214 1.12 -6.98 -1.78
N HIS A 215 1.04 -6.14 -0.73
CA HIS A 215 0.62 -6.56 0.61
C HIS A 215 -0.89 -6.33 0.78
N PRO A 216 -1.68 -7.37 1.07
CA PRO A 216 -3.14 -7.30 1.18
C PRO A 216 -3.75 -6.50 2.34
N GLY A 217 -2.96 -5.92 3.22
CA GLY A 217 -3.47 -5.04 4.27
C GLY A 217 -3.36 -3.56 3.90
N GLU A 218 -2.53 -3.24 2.92
CA GLU A 218 -2.07 -1.88 2.62
C GLU A 218 -3.04 -1.13 1.70
N THR A 219 -4.30 -0.97 2.13
CA THR A 219 -5.36 -0.35 1.34
C THR A 219 -5.08 1.10 0.91
N PRO A 220 -4.29 1.93 1.64
CA PRO A 220 -3.91 3.26 1.14
C PRO A 220 -3.28 3.23 -0.26
N SER A 221 -2.51 2.18 -0.59
CA SER A 221 -1.89 2.04 -1.91
C SER A 221 -2.92 1.95 -3.05
N SER A 222 -4.06 1.29 -2.81
CA SER A 222 -5.16 1.19 -3.78
C SER A 222 -5.89 2.51 -3.97
N HIS A 223 -6.13 3.27 -2.89
CA HIS A 223 -6.75 4.60 -2.96
C HIS A 223 -5.85 5.61 -3.68
N VAL A 224 -4.53 5.57 -3.44
CA VAL A 224 -3.56 6.38 -4.20
C VAL A 224 -3.57 6.00 -5.68
N MET A 225 -3.53 4.70 -6.00
CA MET A 225 -3.63 4.23 -7.37
C MET A 225 -4.95 4.67 -8.05
N HIS A 226 -6.08 4.62 -7.32
CA HIS A 226 -7.37 5.13 -7.80
C HIS A 226 -7.24 6.60 -8.21
N GLY A 227 -6.71 7.45 -7.33
CA GLY A 227 -6.52 8.88 -7.62
C GLY A 227 -5.58 9.16 -8.80
N ILE A 228 -4.53 8.35 -8.97
CA ILE A 228 -3.64 8.41 -10.14
C ILE A 228 -4.44 8.15 -11.42
N ILE A 229 -5.21 7.07 -11.46
CA ILE A 229 -5.98 6.67 -12.64
C ILE A 229 -7.05 7.73 -12.96
N GLU A 230 -7.86 8.14 -11.99
CA GLU A 230 -8.90 9.17 -12.16
C GLU A 230 -8.29 10.48 -12.70
N PHE A 231 -7.16 10.92 -12.16
CA PHE A 231 -6.49 12.12 -12.68
C PHE A 231 -6.03 11.95 -14.14
N LEU A 232 -5.38 10.83 -14.46
CA LEU A 232 -4.83 10.59 -15.80
C LEU A 232 -5.91 10.48 -16.89
N VAL A 233 -7.09 9.94 -16.57
CA VAL A 233 -8.21 9.86 -17.52
C VAL A 233 -9.05 11.13 -17.59
N SER A 234 -8.89 12.04 -16.63
CA SER A 234 -9.66 13.28 -16.53
C SER A 234 -9.45 14.22 -17.72
N LYS A 235 -10.25 15.30 -17.74
CA LYS A 235 -10.13 16.38 -18.73
C LYS A 235 -9.06 17.42 -18.39
N ASP A 236 -8.38 17.31 -17.24
CA ASP A 236 -7.35 18.26 -16.82
C ASP A 236 -6.25 18.40 -17.89
N GLU A 237 -5.86 19.63 -18.22
CA GLU A 237 -4.85 19.91 -19.25
C GLU A 237 -3.50 19.26 -18.92
N ARG A 238 -3.15 19.18 -17.64
CA ARG A 238 -1.92 18.51 -17.18
C ARG A 238 -1.99 17.01 -17.43
N ALA A 239 -3.15 16.39 -17.20
CA ALA A 239 -3.37 14.98 -17.53
C ALA A 239 -3.31 14.72 -19.04
N GLN A 240 -3.84 15.64 -19.86
CA GLN A 240 -3.69 15.57 -21.32
C GLN A 240 -2.22 15.68 -21.76
N LYS A 241 -1.44 16.59 -21.17
CA LYS A 241 0.01 16.70 -21.43
C LYS A 241 0.74 15.43 -21.04
N LEU A 242 0.47 14.89 -19.84
CA LEU A 242 1.06 13.63 -19.37
C LEU A 242 0.83 12.47 -20.35
N ARG A 243 -0.40 12.30 -20.84
CA ARG A 243 -0.75 11.26 -21.84
C ARG A 243 0.02 11.40 -23.15
N LYS A 244 0.36 12.63 -23.55
CA LYS A 244 1.15 12.88 -24.77
C LYS A 244 2.62 12.53 -24.59
N VAL A 245 3.18 12.75 -23.40
CA VAL A 245 4.63 12.62 -23.16
C VAL A 245 5.03 11.28 -22.54
N TYR A 246 4.12 10.60 -21.84
CA TYR A 246 4.34 9.31 -21.21
C TYR A 246 3.35 8.25 -21.67
N CYS A 247 3.80 7.00 -21.67
CA CYS A 247 2.96 5.81 -21.65
C CYS A 247 2.91 5.31 -20.20
N PHE A 248 1.73 5.30 -19.59
CA PHE A 248 1.54 4.78 -18.24
C PHE A 248 1.12 3.32 -18.28
N LYS A 249 1.80 2.51 -17.48
CA LYS A 249 1.51 1.08 -17.30
C LYS A 249 1.25 0.83 -15.83
N LEU A 250 -0.02 0.60 -15.50
CA LEU A 250 -0.52 0.57 -14.14
C LEU A 250 -0.99 -0.86 -13.81
N ILE A 251 -0.53 -1.40 -12.68
CA ILE A 251 -0.99 -2.68 -12.15
C ILE A 251 -1.60 -2.42 -10.77
N PRO A 252 -2.94 -2.20 -10.70
CA PRO A 252 -3.56 -1.66 -9.49
C PRO A 252 -3.57 -2.59 -8.28
N MET A 253 -3.45 -3.91 -8.50
CA MET A 253 -3.49 -4.87 -7.41
C MET A 253 -2.67 -6.13 -7.71
N LEU A 254 -1.47 -6.20 -7.15
CA LEU A 254 -0.55 -7.33 -7.35
C LEU A 254 -0.97 -8.62 -6.62
N ASN A 255 -1.79 -8.52 -5.57
CA ASN A 255 -2.17 -9.66 -4.73
C ASN A 255 -3.69 -9.79 -4.54
N PRO A 256 -4.46 -10.03 -5.62
CA PRO A 256 -5.92 -10.07 -5.56
C PRO A 256 -6.45 -11.19 -4.66
N ASP A 257 -5.76 -12.34 -4.57
CA ASP A 257 -6.18 -13.45 -3.72
C ASP A 257 -6.07 -13.07 -2.24
N GLY A 258 -4.92 -12.55 -1.81
CA GLY A 258 -4.75 -12.12 -0.43
C GLY A 258 -5.71 -10.98 -0.06
N VAL A 259 -6.04 -10.09 -1.00
CA VAL A 259 -7.05 -9.02 -0.79
C VAL A 259 -8.41 -9.64 -0.51
N TYR A 260 -8.84 -10.57 -1.35
CA TYR A 260 -10.14 -11.22 -1.22
C TYR A 260 -10.29 -11.95 0.13
N HIS A 261 -9.23 -12.62 0.58
CA HIS A 261 -9.20 -13.36 1.84
C HIS A 261 -8.96 -12.50 3.10
N GLY A 262 -8.84 -11.18 2.96
CA GLY A 262 -8.60 -10.32 4.12
C GLY A 262 -7.26 -10.60 4.81
N ASN A 263 -6.21 -10.97 4.05
CA ASN A 263 -4.86 -11.05 4.57
C ASN A 263 -4.29 -9.63 4.82
N TYR A 264 -3.19 -9.53 5.55
CA TYR A 264 -2.43 -8.29 5.74
C TYR A 264 -1.17 -8.22 4.88
N ARG A 265 -0.42 -9.31 4.73
CA ARG A 265 0.92 -9.29 4.15
C ARG A 265 1.15 -10.37 3.10
N CYS A 266 0.64 -11.57 3.34
CA CYS A 266 0.96 -12.74 2.54
C CYS A 266 0.01 -12.95 1.35
N SER A 267 0.54 -13.59 0.31
CA SER A 267 -0.25 -14.27 -0.72
C SER A 267 -0.97 -15.49 -0.15
N LEU A 268 -1.82 -16.13 -0.97
CA LEU A 268 -2.55 -17.33 -0.60
C LEU A 268 -1.64 -18.49 -0.18
N VAL A 269 -0.43 -18.57 -0.75
CA VAL A 269 0.57 -19.60 -0.42
C VAL A 269 1.46 -19.23 0.78
N GLY A 270 1.08 -18.21 1.57
CA GLY A 270 1.78 -17.82 2.80
C GLY A 270 3.03 -16.97 2.58
N HIS A 271 3.37 -16.63 1.34
CA HIS A 271 4.59 -15.87 1.02
C HIS A 271 4.35 -14.36 0.98
N ASP A 272 5.30 -13.59 1.55
CA ASP A 272 5.45 -12.16 1.31
C ASP A 272 5.97 -11.95 -0.12
N LEU A 273 5.08 -11.61 -1.05
CA LEU A 273 5.40 -11.43 -2.47
C LEU A 273 6.50 -10.38 -2.69
N ASN A 274 6.60 -9.37 -1.81
CA ASN A 274 7.64 -8.35 -1.90
C ASN A 274 9.00 -8.83 -1.36
N ARG A 275 9.19 -10.15 -1.21
CA ARG A 275 10.49 -10.81 -1.01
C ARG A 275 10.85 -11.78 -2.14
N MET A 276 9.96 -11.94 -3.12
CA MET A 276 10.05 -12.98 -4.14
C MET A 276 10.44 -12.45 -5.53
N TRP A 277 10.65 -11.13 -5.70
CA TRP A 277 10.92 -10.53 -7.02
C TRP A 277 12.21 -11.02 -7.69
N ARG A 278 13.22 -11.44 -6.90
CA ARG A 278 14.50 -11.91 -7.45
C ARG A 278 14.31 -13.17 -8.31
N GLN A 279 13.53 -14.13 -7.83
CA GLN A 279 13.22 -15.39 -8.53
C GLN A 279 11.76 -15.80 -8.25
N PRO A 280 10.77 -15.13 -8.84
CA PRO A 280 9.38 -15.50 -8.67
C PRO A 280 9.12 -16.85 -9.35
N SER A 281 8.26 -17.66 -8.76
CA SER A 281 7.79 -18.92 -9.36
C SER A 281 6.54 -18.60 -10.17
N GLU A 282 6.47 -19.12 -11.39
CA GLU A 282 5.29 -18.95 -12.26
C GLU A 282 4.02 -19.55 -11.63
N TRP A 283 4.15 -20.64 -10.89
CA TRP A 283 3.01 -21.30 -10.26
C TRP A 283 2.64 -20.69 -8.91
N ALA A 284 3.63 -20.41 -8.05
CA ALA A 284 3.36 -19.89 -6.70
C ALA A 284 3.16 -18.36 -6.67
N HIS A 285 3.81 -17.64 -7.59
CA HIS A 285 3.83 -16.18 -7.65
C HIS A 285 3.47 -15.65 -9.06
N PRO A 286 2.39 -16.15 -9.70
CA PRO A 286 2.09 -15.87 -11.10
C PRO A 286 1.98 -14.37 -11.39
N THR A 287 1.48 -13.58 -10.43
CA THR A 287 1.25 -12.14 -10.63
C THR A 287 2.56 -11.38 -10.78
N ILE A 288 3.48 -11.50 -9.82
CA ILE A 288 4.78 -10.82 -9.88
C ILE A 288 5.72 -11.43 -10.93
N PHE A 289 5.54 -12.71 -11.27
CA PHE A 289 6.26 -13.35 -12.38
C PHE A 289 5.91 -12.68 -13.71
N ALA A 290 4.62 -12.55 -14.01
CA ALA A 290 4.14 -11.91 -15.23
C ALA A 290 4.55 -10.43 -15.30
N VAL A 291 4.39 -9.68 -14.19
CA VAL A 291 4.80 -8.27 -14.13
C VAL A 291 6.30 -8.11 -14.36
N LYS A 292 7.14 -8.92 -13.71
CA LYS A 292 8.58 -8.90 -13.91
C LYS A 292 8.95 -9.10 -15.38
N ASN A 293 8.39 -10.12 -16.02
CA ASN A 293 8.67 -10.42 -17.41
C ASN A 293 8.21 -9.29 -18.34
N LEU A 294 7.02 -8.72 -18.09
CA LEU A 294 6.50 -7.58 -18.85
C LEU A 294 7.43 -6.37 -18.76
N LEU A 295 7.89 -6.00 -17.56
CA LEU A 295 8.78 -4.86 -17.37
C LEU A 295 10.13 -5.06 -18.09
N GLN A 296 10.67 -6.28 -18.05
CA GLN A 296 11.90 -6.62 -18.78
C GLN A 296 11.71 -6.57 -20.30
N GLN A 297 10.54 -6.96 -20.82
CA GLN A 297 10.23 -6.85 -22.24
C GLN A 297 10.17 -5.38 -22.69
N TYR A 298 9.60 -4.49 -21.88
CA TYR A 298 9.62 -3.06 -22.17
C TYR A 298 11.05 -2.49 -22.12
N ASP A 299 11.86 -2.85 -21.12
CA ASP A 299 13.24 -2.36 -21.03
C ASP A 299 14.13 -2.84 -22.17
N ALA A 300 13.89 -4.06 -22.67
CA ALA A 300 14.61 -4.62 -23.82
C ALA A 300 14.14 -4.07 -25.17
N ASN A 301 12.99 -3.39 -25.24
CA ASN A 301 12.45 -2.86 -26.49
C ASN A 301 13.04 -1.47 -26.79
N PRO A 302 13.76 -1.29 -27.92
CA PRO A 302 14.35 0.01 -28.29
C PRO A 302 13.35 1.16 -28.45
N MET A 303 12.07 0.84 -28.65
CA MET A 303 10.97 1.81 -28.78
C MET A 303 10.33 2.15 -27.41
N ALA A 304 10.74 1.50 -26.34
CA ALA A 304 10.29 1.80 -24.99
C ALA A 304 11.45 2.40 -24.20
N ASN A 305 11.17 3.48 -23.47
CA ASN A 305 12.12 4.14 -22.60
C ASN A 305 11.54 4.18 -21.18
N PRO A 306 11.72 3.11 -20.38
CA PRO A 306 11.40 3.13 -18.95
C PRO A 306 12.09 4.30 -18.23
N VAL A 307 11.30 5.22 -17.65
CA VAL A 307 11.83 6.39 -16.93
C VAL A 307 11.75 6.19 -15.43
N ILE A 308 10.58 5.78 -14.93
CA ILE A 308 10.31 5.59 -13.50
C ILE A 308 9.47 4.32 -13.28
N TYR A 309 9.82 3.57 -12.24
CA TYR A 309 9.00 2.53 -11.61
C TYR A 309 8.69 2.93 -10.16
N ILE A 310 7.42 2.90 -9.76
CA ILE A 310 7.00 3.11 -8.36
C ILE A 310 6.15 1.93 -7.88
N ASP A 311 6.52 1.37 -6.75
CA ASP A 311 5.77 0.36 -6.00
C ASP A 311 5.06 1.04 -4.82
N LEU A 312 3.72 1.10 -4.84
CA LEU A 312 2.90 1.78 -3.82
C LEU A 312 2.60 0.83 -2.64
N HIS A 313 2.95 1.26 -1.44
CA HIS A 313 2.82 0.56 -0.16
C HIS A 313 2.17 1.45 0.90
N ALA A 314 1.89 0.87 2.07
CA ALA A 314 1.46 1.61 3.24
C ALA A 314 2.29 1.33 4.49
N HIS A 315 2.47 2.35 5.33
CA HIS A 315 3.38 2.32 6.46
C HIS A 315 2.65 2.57 7.79
N SER A 316 2.84 1.66 8.77
CA SER A 316 2.09 1.69 10.04
C SER A 316 2.80 2.42 11.19
N GLN A 317 4.04 2.89 10.97
CA GLN A 317 4.94 3.40 12.02
C GLN A 317 5.38 4.84 11.82
N LYS A 318 5.14 5.42 10.65
CA LYS A 318 5.55 6.78 10.29
C LYS A 318 4.33 7.49 9.77
N PRO A 319 4.07 8.74 10.19
CA PRO A 319 3.07 9.55 9.53
C PRO A 319 3.56 9.96 8.13
N ASN A 320 2.72 10.66 7.37
CA ASN A 320 3.03 11.20 6.03
C ASN A 320 3.20 10.13 4.95
N CYS A 321 3.40 10.59 3.71
CA CYS A 321 3.94 9.78 2.62
C CYS A 321 5.42 10.11 2.35
N PHE A 322 6.19 9.14 1.86
CA PHE A 322 7.62 9.31 1.57
C PHE A 322 8.14 8.22 0.63
N LEU A 323 9.31 8.47 0.02
CA LEU A 323 9.93 7.52 -0.90
C LEU A 323 11.12 6.78 -0.28
N TYR A 324 11.20 5.49 -0.59
CA TYR A 324 12.44 4.73 -0.54
C TYR A 324 13.02 4.60 -1.96
N GLY A 325 14.25 5.03 -2.19
CA GLY A 325 14.96 4.94 -3.48
C GLY A 325 16.22 4.07 -3.41
N ASN A 326 16.74 3.67 -4.57
CA ASN A 326 18.00 2.93 -4.66
C ASN A 326 19.18 3.89 -4.71
N VAL A 327 20.27 3.60 -4.00
CA VAL A 327 21.53 4.32 -4.24
C VAL A 327 22.06 3.91 -5.61
N SER A 328 22.01 4.82 -6.57
CA SER A 328 22.57 4.63 -7.92
C SER A 328 23.67 5.66 -8.18
N ALA A 329 24.86 5.18 -8.56
CA ALA A 329 25.97 6.04 -8.97
C ALA A 329 25.70 6.66 -10.35
N ASN A 330 25.02 5.93 -11.24
CA ASN A 330 24.76 6.33 -12.62
C ASN A 330 23.64 7.39 -12.72
N SER A 331 22.76 7.45 -11.73
CA SER A 331 21.60 8.36 -11.75
C SER A 331 21.92 9.77 -11.23
N GLY A 332 23.11 10.00 -10.64
CA GLY A 332 23.49 11.30 -10.09
C GLY A 332 22.43 11.90 -9.16
N ASP A 333 22.21 13.21 -9.23
CA ASP A 333 21.17 13.89 -8.44
C ASP A 333 19.76 13.76 -9.06
N ARG A 334 19.62 13.19 -10.27
CA ARG A 334 18.31 12.97 -10.92
C ARG A 334 17.38 12.12 -10.07
N GLN A 335 17.93 11.19 -9.28
CA GLN A 335 17.18 10.35 -8.35
C GLN A 335 16.48 11.14 -7.22
N LEU A 336 16.93 12.37 -6.95
CA LEU A 336 16.33 13.27 -5.96
C LEU A 336 15.22 14.17 -6.52
N TRP A 337 15.07 14.22 -7.84
CA TRP A 337 14.12 15.12 -8.48
C TRP A 337 12.69 14.81 -8.07
N LEU A 338 12.24 13.55 -8.23
CA LEU A 338 10.88 13.17 -7.85
C LEU A 338 10.56 13.44 -6.36
N PRO A 339 11.40 13.05 -5.38
CA PRO A 339 11.21 13.44 -3.98
C PRO A 339 11.11 14.95 -3.75
N GLN A 340 11.97 15.75 -4.39
CA GLN A 340 11.97 17.20 -4.25
C GLN A 340 10.67 17.80 -4.82
N LEU A 341 10.26 17.37 -6.01
CA LEU A 341 9.01 17.79 -6.64
C LEU A 341 7.78 17.42 -5.82
N LEU A 342 7.74 16.23 -5.24
CA LEU A 342 6.66 15.81 -4.36
C LEU A 342 6.58 16.68 -3.11
N SER A 343 7.72 17.07 -2.54
CA SER A 343 7.75 17.97 -1.38
C SER A 343 7.24 19.38 -1.65
N GLU A 344 7.27 19.81 -2.92
CA GLU A 344 6.73 21.10 -3.35
C GLU A 344 5.21 21.04 -3.59
N ILE A 345 4.68 19.87 -3.93
CA ILE A 345 3.29 19.70 -4.39
C ILE A 345 2.39 19.13 -3.29
N ALA A 346 2.86 18.14 -2.55
CA ALA A 346 2.07 17.37 -1.60
C ALA A 346 2.39 17.80 -0.17
N GLU A 347 1.41 18.43 0.50
CA GLU A 347 1.52 18.87 1.90
C GLU A 347 1.83 17.74 2.88
N ASP A 348 1.46 16.52 2.52
CA ASP A 348 1.62 15.32 3.33
C ASP A 348 2.88 14.55 2.99
N TYR A 349 3.74 15.06 2.09
CA TYR A 349 5.00 14.43 1.73
C TYR A 349 6.14 14.79 2.69
N SER A 350 6.89 13.78 3.12
CA SER A 350 8.02 13.93 4.05
C SER A 350 9.36 13.66 3.36
N LEU A 351 10.10 14.75 3.08
CA LEU A 351 11.53 14.63 2.74
C LEU A 351 12.35 14.04 3.89
N GLU A 352 11.94 14.31 5.14
CA GLU A 352 12.61 13.77 6.33
C GLU A 352 12.64 12.23 6.33
N PHE A 353 11.51 11.61 6.00
CA PHE A 353 11.39 10.15 5.96
C PHE A 353 11.86 9.52 4.65
N THR A 354 12.07 10.33 3.60
CA THR A 354 12.61 9.87 2.32
C THR A 354 14.04 9.35 2.51
N GLN A 355 14.32 8.13 2.04
CA GLN A 355 15.64 7.51 2.19
C GLN A 355 16.10 6.75 0.94
N PHE A 356 17.41 6.70 0.74
CA PHE A 356 18.05 5.92 -0.32
C PHE A 356 18.98 4.86 0.30
N ASN A 357 18.86 3.60 -0.15
CA ASN A 357 19.63 2.49 0.41
C ASN A 357 19.92 1.37 -0.60
N THR A 358 20.84 0.48 -0.19
CA THR A 358 21.24 -0.76 -0.86
C THR A 358 21.17 -1.95 0.10
N ASP A 359 20.21 -1.92 1.03
CA ASP A 359 20.12 -2.91 2.10
C ASP A 359 19.89 -4.32 1.53
N VAL A 360 20.76 -5.27 1.92
CA VAL A 360 20.77 -6.65 1.41
C VAL A 360 19.45 -7.36 1.69
N GLU A 361 18.87 -7.15 2.87
CA GLU A 361 17.57 -7.70 3.27
C GLU A 361 16.40 -7.24 2.38
N LYS A 362 16.61 -6.17 1.61
CA LYS A 362 15.63 -5.63 0.67
C LYS A 362 15.89 -6.08 -0.76
N ALA A 363 16.95 -6.84 -1.05
CA ALA A 363 17.29 -7.21 -2.43
C ALA A 363 16.15 -7.93 -3.18
N GLY A 364 15.31 -8.68 -2.47
CA GLY A 364 14.13 -9.35 -3.02
C GLY A 364 12.87 -8.49 -3.18
N THR A 365 12.91 -7.19 -2.89
CA THR A 365 11.76 -6.29 -3.09
C THR A 365 11.67 -5.78 -4.53
N GLY A 366 10.47 -5.38 -4.96
CA GLY A 366 10.19 -4.91 -6.32
C GLY A 366 11.12 -3.76 -6.71
N ARG A 367 11.16 -2.70 -5.91
CA ARG A 367 12.09 -1.57 -6.09
C ARG A 367 13.56 -1.99 -6.29
N ARG A 368 14.05 -2.94 -5.49
CA ARG A 368 15.47 -3.35 -5.53
C ARG A 368 15.74 -4.21 -6.75
N THR A 369 14.92 -5.22 -7.00
CA THR A 369 15.09 -6.10 -8.15
C THR A 369 14.90 -5.32 -9.46
N MET A 370 13.86 -4.49 -9.59
CA MET A 370 13.64 -3.70 -10.80
C MET A 370 14.76 -2.68 -11.02
N GLY A 371 15.30 -2.06 -9.96
CA GLY A 371 16.43 -1.15 -10.10
C GLY A 371 17.76 -1.82 -10.46
N GLU A 372 17.85 -3.16 -10.39
CA GLU A 372 18.98 -3.95 -10.89
C GLU A 372 18.73 -4.43 -12.33
N LEU A 373 17.47 -4.58 -12.74
CA LEU A 373 17.08 -5.13 -14.04
C LEU A 373 16.73 -4.09 -15.10
N LEU A 374 16.24 -2.92 -14.71
CA LEU A 374 15.73 -1.87 -15.60
C LEU A 374 16.66 -0.67 -15.60
N GLY A 375 16.71 0.05 -16.72
CA GLY A 375 17.45 1.31 -16.87
C GLY A 375 16.81 2.52 -16.17
N CYS A 376 15.71 2.33 -15.43
CA CYS A 376 14.86 3.39 -14.89
C CYS A 376 15.06 3.68 -13.39
N LEU A 377 14.59 4.86 -12.94
CA LEU A 377 14.56 5.20 -11.52
C LEU A 377 13.49 4.36 -10.81
N CYS A 378 13.87 3.66 -9.74
CA CYS A 378 12.95 2.77 -9.02
C CYS A 378 12.73 3.26 -7.58
N TYR A 379 11.46 3.35 -7.20
CA TYR A 379 11.04 3.78 -5.87
C TYR A 379 10.01 2.83 -5.25
N THR A 380 9.99 2.81 -3.92
CA THR A 380 8.82 2.37 -3.14
C THR A 380 8.22 3.64 -2.52
N MET A 381 6.94 3.89 -2.77
CA MET A 381 6.18 4.94 -2.10
C MET A 381 5.49 4.34 -0.89
N GLU A 382 5.78 4.87 0.29
CA GLU A 382 5.16 4.47 1.54
C GLU A 382 4.17 5.55 1.96
N VAL A 383 2.93 5.15 2.23
CA VAL A 383 1.87 6.08 2.66
C VAL A 383 1.36 5.67 4.03
N SER A 384 1.32 6.59 4.98
CA SER A 384 0.82 6.29 6.33
C SER A 384 -0.61 5.74 6.31
N PHE A 385 -0.85 4.71 7.12
CA PHE A 385 -2.18 4.14 7.33
C PHE A 385 -3.17 5.09 8.00
N PHE A 386 -2.69 6.10 8.72
CA PHE A 386 -3.53 6.75 9.73
C PHE A 386 -3.51 8.26 9.66
N SER A 387 -2.33 8.86 9.65
CA SER A 387 -2.19 10.32 9.76
C SER A 387 -0.96 10.87 9.05
N TYR A 388 -0.99 12.16 8.77
CA TYR A 388 0.12 12.94 8.26
C TYR A 388 0.32 14.20 9.08
N ARG A 389 1.58 14.65 9.15
CA ARG A 389 1.95 15.92 9.75
C ARG A 389 2.13 16.97 8.67
N HIS A 390 1.59 18.15 8.87
CA HIS A 390 1.80 19.28 7.97
C HIS A 390 1.97 20.56 8.78
N LEU A 391 2.59 21.56 8.18
CA LEU A 391 2.77 22.87 8.79
C LEU A 391 1.62 23.77 8.33
N ASP A 392 0.94 24.42 9.27
CA ASP A 392 0.06 25.53 8.92
C ASP A 392 0.93 26.72 8.51
N SER A 393 0.81 27.12 7.25
CA SER A 393 1.58 28.23 6.69
C SER A 393 1.27 29.58 7.34
N ALA A 394 0.08 29.76 7.91
CA ALA A 394 -0.32 31.02 8.54
C ALA A 394 0.21 31.13 9.98
N THR A 395 0.21 30.03 10.74
CA THR A 395 0.58 30.04 12.16
C THR A 395 1.97 29.46 12.44
N GLY A 396 2.55 28.72 11.49
CA GLY A 396 3.79 27.97 11.68
C GLY A 396 3.64 26.76 12.62
N VAL A 397 2.41 26.41 13.01
CA VAL A 397 2.15 25.29 13.92
C VAL A 397 2.12 23.98 13.13
N GLN A 398 2.75 22.94 13.67
CA GLN A 398 2.67 21.61 13.10
C GLN A 398 1.37 20.93 13.54
N HIS A 399 0.52 20.58 12.57
CA HIS A 399 -0.71 19.84 12.78
C HIS A 399 -0.53 18.37 12.42
N CYS A 400 -1.33 17.51 13.04
CA CYS A 400 -1.45 16.10 12.70
C CYS A 400 -2.89 15.83 12.28
N THR A 401 -3.09 15.34 11.06
CA THR A 401 -4.41 15.14 10.48
C THR A 401 -4.57 13.69 10.04
N ALA A 402 -5.77 13.16 10.25
CA ALA A 402 -6.08 11.80 9.89
C ALA A 402 -6.24 11.67 8.37
N TYR A 403 -5.69 10.61 7.78
CA TYR A 403 -5.99 10.26 6.41
C TYR A 403 -7.42 9.73 6.30
N LEU A 404 -8.15 10.35 5.38
CA LEU A 404 -9.41 9.89 4.83
C LEU A 404 -9.23 9.52 3.35
N GLN A 405 -10.24 8.87 2.78
CA GLN A 405 -10.19 8.35 1.40
C GLN A 405 -9.74 9.41 0.39
N TYR A 406 -10.43 10.56 0.37
CA TYR A 406 -10.13 11.65 -0.57
C TYR A 406 -8.67 12.13 -0.49
N LYS A 407 -8.05 12.04 0.69
CA LYS A 407 -6.67 12.51 0.88
C LYS A 407 -5.66 11.53 0.26
N TYR A 408 -5.92 10.23 0.34
CA TYR A 408 -5.15 9.23 -0.39
C TYR A 408 -5.28 9.42 -1.91
N GLU A 409 -6.49 9.64 -2.40
CA GLU A 409 -6.75 9.87 -3.83
C GLU A 409 -6.08 11.17 -4.32
N SER A 410 -6.14 12.25 -3.52
CA SER A 410 -5.46 13.53 -3.81
C SER A 410 -3.93 13.40 -3.87
N LEU A 411 -3.33 12.50 -3.08
CA LEU A 411 -1.91 12.17 -3.22
C LEU A 411 -1.62 11.54 -4.60
N GLY A 412 -2.54 10.74 -5.13
CA GLY A 412 -2.42 10.19 -6.48
C GLY A 412 -2.34 11.26 -7.57
N GLU A 413 -3.21 12.27 -7.50
CA GLU A 413 -3.14 13.46 -8.36
C GLU A 413 -1.80 14.21 -8.18
N SER A 414 -1.33 14.35 -6.93
CA SER A 414 -0.07 15.04 -6.62
C SER A 414 1.14 14.33 -7.23
N ILE A 415 1.15 12.99 -7.25
CA ILE A 415 2.17 12.18 -7.94
C ILE A 415 2.17 12.48 -9.44
N CYS A 416 1.00 12.53 -10.08
CA CYS A 416 0.90 12.85 -11.51
C CYS A 416 1.43 14.25 -11.83
N LYS A 417 1.09 15.26 -11.01
CA LYS A 417 1.65 16.62 -11.15
C LYS A 417 3.17 16.64 -10.98
N ALA A 418 3.70 15.90 -10.01
CA ALA A 418 5.14 15.77 -9.82
C ALA A 418 5.83 15.12 -11.03
N LEU A 419 5.20 14.12 -11.66
CA LEU A 419 5.73 13.49 -12.88
C LEU A 419 5.72 14.44 -14.09
N LEU A 420 4.76 15.36 -14.18
CA LEU A 420 4.77 16.39 -15.21
C LEU A 420 5.94 17.37 -14.99
N ASN A 421 6.13 17.85 -13.76
CA ASN A 421 7.27 18.71 -13.44
C ASN A 421 8.61 17.99 -13.62
N PHE A 422 8.63 16.67 -13.38
CA PHE A 422 9.81 15.83 -13.64
C PHE A 422 10.12 15.80 -15.14
N TYR A 423 9.10 15.65 -16.00
CA TYR A 423 9.27 15.72 -17.45
C TYR A 423 9.81 17.08 -17.90
N GLU A 424 9.27 18.18 -17.37
CA GLU A 424 9.74 19.54 -17.69
C GLU A 424 11.21 19.73 -17.31
N ALA A 425 11.64 19.20 -16.15
CA ALA A 425 13.03 19.23 -15.74
C ALA A 425 13.93 18.39 -16.65
N ASP A 426 13.45 17.21 -17.05
CA ASP A 426 14.13 16.32 -18.01
C ASP A 426 14.31 16.99 -19.38
N CYS A 427 13.43 17.92 -19.75
CA CYS A 427 13.51 18.73 -20.97
C CYS A 427 14.31 20.03 -20.81
N GLY A 428 14.85 20.32 -19.61
CA GLY A 428 15.56 21.57 -19.33
C GLY A 428 14.64 22.80 -19.21
N ILE A 429 13.33 22.61 -19.12
CA ILE A 429 12.33 23.69 -18.95
C ILE A 429 12.26 24.13 -17.48
N ARG A 430 12.52 23.20 -16.55
CA ARG A 430 12.46 23.43 -15.10
C ARG A 430 13.80 23.10 -14.45
N GLU A 431 14.33 24.03 -13.65
CA GLU A 431 15.48 23.75 -12.79
C GLU A 431 15.00 23.10 -11.48
N ILE A 432 15.68 22.04 -11.03
CA ILE A 432 15.43 21.42 -9.72
C ILE A 432 16.65 21.61 -8.85
N ARG A 433 16.45 22.27 -7.71
CA ARG A 433 17.48 22.47 -6.69
C ARG A 433 17.12 21.66 -5.44
N PRO A 434 17.78 20.51 -5.21
CA PRO A 434 17.57 19.74 -3.99
C PRO A 434 17.85 20.59 -2.75
N THR A 435 16.89 20.64 -1.83
CA THR A 435 16.97 21.43 -0.59
C THR A 435 18.08 20.96 0.36
N ARG A 436 18.55 19.71 0.22
CA ARG A 436 19.64 19.13 1.00
C ARG A 436 20.46 18.14 0.18
N SER A 437 21.73 17.93 0.55
CA SER A 437 22.64 17.04 -0.18
C SER A 437 22.17 15.58 -0.19
N PHE A 438 22.49 14.82 -1.26
CA PHE A 438 22.17 13.39 -1.38
C PHE A 438 22.58 12.57 -0.15
N ARG A 439 23.73 12.89 0.45
CA ARG A 439 24.25 12.21 1.64
C ARG A 439 23.26 12.21 2.81
N SER A 440 22.46 13.26 2.96
CA SER A 440 21.47 13.38 4.04
C SER A 440 20.29 12.41 3.91
N PHE A 441 20.04 11.88 2.71
CA PHE A 441 19.00 10.88 2.46
C PHE A 441 19.49 9.44 2.69
N LEU A 442 20.78 9.25 2.95
CA LEU A 442 21.34 7.93 3.20
C LEU A 442 21.09 7.51 4.65
N SER A 443 20.76 6.24 4.86
CA SER A 443 20.67 5.68 6.20
C SER A 443 22.00 5.81 6.94
N ASN A 444 21.96 5.86 8.28
CA ASN A 444 23.19 5.90 9.11
C ASN A 444 24.14 4.75 8.77
N ARG A 445 23.61 3.56 8.43
CA ARG A 445 24.38 2.41 7.97
C ARG A 445 25.07 2.70 6.63
N ALA A 446 24.33 3.19 5.64
CA ALA A 446 24.87 3.54 4.33
C ALA A 446 25.93 4.65 4.41
N GLN A 447 25.71 5.67 5.25
CA GLN A 447 26.70 6.72 5.48
C GLN A 447 27.99 6.18 6.10
N LYS A 448 27.90 5.23 7.05
CA LYS A 448 29.08 4.55 7.63
C LYS A 448 29.82 3.73 6.58
N SER A 449 29.11 2.94 5.78
CA SER A 449 29.72 2.14 4.69
C SER A 449 30.42 3.01 3.65
N LEU A 450 29.83 4.13 3.24
CA LEU A 450 30.47 5.10 2.33
C LEU A 450 31.72 5.75 2.93
N LYS A 451 31.71 6.05 4.24
CA LYS A 451 32.89 6.59 4.94
C LYS A 451 34.03 5.57 4.98
N GLN A 452 33.72 4.30 5.26
CA GLN A 452 34.68 3.19 5.27
C GLN A 452 35.26 2.93 3.86
N ALA A 453 34.42 2.89 2.83
CA ALA A 453 34.87 2.72 1.44
C ALA A 453 35.80 3.86 1.00
N ARG A 454 35.47 5.11 1.34
CA ARG A 454 36.35 6.27 1.07
C ARG A 454 37.67 6.21 1.84
N GLN A 455 37.68 5.72 3.08
CA GLN A 455 38.91 5.50 3.84
C GLN A 455 39.77 4.43 3.19
N MET A 456 39.20 3.29 2.79
CA MET A 456 39.93 2.24 2.06
C MET A 456 40.52 2.76 0.75
N ILE A 457 39.77 3.52 -0.06
CA ILE A 457 40.29 4.12 -1.30
C ILE A 457 41.44 5.09 -1.01
N LYS A 458 41.36 5.89 0.06
CA LYS A 458 42.47 6.76 0.47
C LYS A 458 43.70 5.97 0.93
N THR A 459 43.51 4.89 1.68
CA THR A 459 44.59 4.00 2.10
C THR A 459 45.28 3.33 0.90
N VAL A 460 44.50 2.82 -0.06
CA VAL A 460 45.04 2.24 -1.29
C VAL A 460 45.79 3.27 -2.13
N LYS A 461 45.26 4.50 -2.25
CA LYS A 461 45.95 5.60 -2.96
C LYS A 461 47.24 6.03 -2.27
N ASN A 462 47.29 6.05 -0.94
CA ASN A 462 48.51 6.39 -0.21
C ASN A 462 49.57 5.26 -0.33
N ILE A 463 49.15 3.99 -0.33
CA ILE A 463 50.06 2.86 -0.56
C ILE A 463 50.64 2.86 -1.98
N SER A 464 49.90 3.37 -2.97
CA SER A 464 50.41 3.52 -4.35
C SER A 464 51.36 4.70 -4.54
N ILE A 465 51.34 5.71 -3.65
CA ILE A 465 52.23 6.88 -3.71
C ILE A 465 53.56 6.61 -2.97
N ASP A 466 53.57 5.74 -1.95
CA ASP A 466 54.79 5.29 -1.26
C ASP A 466 55.58 4.19 -2.02
N ARG A 467 55.10 3.76 -3.20
CA ARG A 467 55.76 2.74 -4.06
C ARG A 467 56.24 3.29 -5.41
N SER A 468 56.16 4.60 -5.61
CA SER A 468 56.75 5.34 -6.74
C SER A 468 57.85 6.24 -6.21
#